data_AF-A0A558AQV7-F1
#
_entry.id   AF-A0A558AQV7-F1
#
_cell.length_a   1.000
_cell.length_b   1.000
_cell.length_c   1.000
_cell.angle_alpha   90.00
_cell.angle_beta   90.00
_cell.angle_gamma   90.00
#
_symmetry.space_group_name_H-M   'P 1'
#
loop_
_entity.id
_entity.type
_entity.pdbx_description
1 polymer ?
#
loop_
_entity_poly.entity_id
_entity_poly.type
_entity_poly.pdbx_seq_one_letter_code
_entity_poly.pdbx_strand_id
1 'polypeptide(L)'
;MNLLKDLNEALTYIEKNIEDEIDMREVARISRSSEYHFKKTFAYLSGMTLLEYIRRRRLTKAGLELVDHRSKVIDVAMKYGYSSPDSFAKAFHQLHGINPSEVKDGKSLKAFPRMTFQLTIQGGDEMEYRIEQKEPFSIVGIKKRVGIVFEGENSEITAMWKSLTMDKIEALKRLSNTEPEGIIQASVNFSEERMEGKGTLDQYIGVATTQACPDEFIELEVSGGSTWAIFESRGPFPGTLQETWGKIYSEWFPSSNYEAAEGPEILSIKSRDLSSPSVESEIWIPVKKVTG
;
A
#
# COMPACT_ATOMS: atom_id res chain seq x y z
N MET A 1 -2.00 23.20 6.32
CA MET A 1 -2.17 21.77 6.63
C MET A 1 -0.82 21.24 7.07
N ASN A 2 -0.71 20.50 8.16
CA ASN A 2 0.58 19.92 8.57
C ASN A 2 0.38 18.40 8.60
N LEU A 3 0.60 17.77 7.45
CA LEU A 3 0.33 16.34 7.25
C LEU A 3 0.92 15.48 8.37
N LEU A 4 2.15 15.73 8.79
CA LEU A 4 2.79 14.93 9.84
C LEU A 4 2.17 15.15 11.21
N LYS A 5 1.79 16.38 11.53
CA LYS A 5 1.02 16.67 12.74
C LYS A 5 -0.33 15.94 12.69
N ASP A 6 -1.07 16.09 11.60
CA ASP A 6 -2.41 15.53 11.41
C ASP A 6 -2.36 13.97 11.43
N LEU A 7 -1.31 13.38 10.84
CA LEU A 7 -1.02 11.94 10.88
C LEU A 7 -0.67 11.44 12.29
N ASN A 8 0.14 12.20 13.05
CA ASN A 8 0.47 11.86 14.45
C ASN A 8 -0.74 12.04 15.38
N GLU A 9 -1.61 13.02 15.14
CA GLU A 9 -2.86 13.19 15.87
C GLU A 9 -3.80 12.01 15.61
N ALA A 10 -3.92 11.57 14.36
CA ALA A 10 -4.67 10.37 14.00
C ALA A 10 -4.09 9.10 14.65
N LEU A 11 -2.76 8.93 14.63
CA LEU A 11 -2.10 7.82 15.35
C LEU A 11 -2.33 7.89 16.86
N THR A 12 -2.35 9.08 17.45
CA THR A 12 -2.66 9.27 18.86
C THR A 12 -4.08 8.82 19.17
N TYR A 13 -5.05 9.11 18.31
CA TYR A 13 -6.42 8.59 18.42
C TYR A 13 -6.43 7.06 18.34
N ILE A 14 -5.76 6.46 17.34
CA ILE A 14 -5.66 5.00 17.19
C ILE A 14 -5.07 4.33 18.44
N GLU A 15 -3.99 4.88 18.98
CA GLU A 15 -3.34 4.34 20.19
C GLU A 15 -4.19 4.45 21.45
N LYS A 16 -5.08 5.46 21.52
CA LYS A 16 -6.04 5.62 22.62
C LYS A 16 -7.18 4.62 22.52
N ASN A 17 -7.58 4.23 21.31
CA ASN A 17 -8.70 3.33 21.06
C ASN A 17 -8.23 1.91 20.66
N ILE A 18 -7.00 1.53 21.02
CA ILE A 18 -6.39 0.27 20.58
C ILE A 18 -7.07 -0.98 21.16
N GLU A 19 -7.78 -0.83 22.28
CA GLU A 19 -8.57 -1.86 22.95
C GLU A 19 -10.00 -1.95 22.38
N ASP A 20 -10.45 -0.91 21.68
CA ASP A 20 -11.81 -0.79 21.18
C ASP A 20 -11.84 -0.86 19.64
N GLU A 21 -13.04 -0.74 19.07
CA GLU A 21 -13.22 -0.54 17.63
C GLU A 21 -12.72 0.87 17.25
N ILE A 22 -11.86 0.93 16.23
CA ILE A 22 -11.30 2.20 15.74
C ILE A 22 -12.21 2.74 14.65
N ASP A 23 -12.81 3.91 14.87
CA ASP A 23 -13.62 4.58 13.86
C ASP A 23 -12.74 5.24 12.80
N MET A 24 -12.72 4.65 11.60
CA MET A 24 -11.94 5.19 10.48
C MET A 24 -12.46 6.53 9.97
N ARG A 25 -13.74 6.87 10.21
CA ARG A 25 -14.29 8.20 9.87
C ARG A 25 -13.69 9.27 10.77
N GLU A 26 -13.46 8.94 12.03
CA GLU A 26 -12.80 9.85 12.97
C GLU A 26 -11.30 10.01 12.62
N VAL A 27 -10.64 8.93 12.21
CA VAL A 27 -9.27 8.99 11.66
C VAL A 27 -9.19 9.91 10.43
N ALA A 28 -10.13 9.77 9.49
CA ALA A 28 -10.23 10.64 8.32
C ALA A 28 -10.46 12.10 8.70
N ARG A 29 -11.36 12.36 9.67
CA ARG A 29 -11.64 13.71 10.18
C ARG A 29 -10.42 14.36 10.83
N ILE A 30 -9.70 13.62 11.68
CA ILE A 30 -8.50 14.13 12.38
C ILE A 30 -7.37 14.39 11.37
N SER A 31 -7.13 13.43 10.46
CA SER A 31 -6.07 13.55 9.45
C SER A 31 -6.40 14.52 8.32
N ARG A 32 -7.65 15.02 8.25
CA ARG A 32 -8.18 15.87 7.18
C ARG A 32 -7.96 15.27 5.79
N SER A 33 -8.05 13.95 5.71
CA SER A 33 -7.88 13.20 4.47
C SER A 33 -8.88 12.07 4.39
N SER A 34 -9.20 11.61 3.19
CA SER A 34 -10.03 10.42 3.03
C SER A 34 -9.38 9.17 3.66
N GLU A 35 -10.19 8.21 4.12
CA GLU A 35 -9.69 6.96 4.72
C GLU A 35 -8.71 6.23 3.80
N TYR A 36 -9.01 6.25 2.50
CA TYR A 36 -8.17 5.67 1.45
C TYR A 36 -6.79 6.34 1.40
N HIS A 37 -6.74 7.67 1.33
CA HIS A 37 -5.49 8.42 1.32
C HIS A 37 -4.69 8.21 2.62
N PHE A 38 -5.34 8.27 3.79
CA PHE A 38 -4.70 8.02 5.08
C PHE A 38 -4.03 6.64 5.14
N LYS A 39 -4.77 5.57 4.78
CA LYS A 39 -4.26 4.19 4.79
C LYS A 39 -3.09 4.01 3.82
N LYS A 40 -3.05 4.75 2.70
CA LYS A 40 -1.93 4.73 1.76
C LYS A 40 -0.72 5.49 2.29
N THR A 41 -0.91 6.74 2.69
CA THR A 41 0.15 7.58 3.26
C THR A 41 0.81 6.90 4.45
N PHE A 42 0.03 6.35 5.39
CA PHE A 42 0.60 5.57 6.49
C PHE A 42 1.50 4.43 6.00
N ALA A 43 1.08 3.70 4.96
CA ALA A 43 1.79 2.51 4.51
C ALA A 43 3.07 2.80 3.75
N TYR A 44 3.07 3.81 2.88
CA TYR A 44 4.28 4.26 2.20
C TYR A 44 5.30 4.82 3.19
N LEU A 45 4.85 5.55 4.23
CA LEU A 45 5.76 6.13 5.21
C LEU A 45 6.28 5.12 6.25
N SER A 46 5.46 4.14 6.65
CA SER A 46 5.82 3.19 7.71
C SER A 46 6.39 1.87 7.20
N GLY A 47 6.31 1.61 5.90
CA GLY A 47 6.63 0.32 5.30
C GLY A 47 5.68 -0.82 5.71
N MET A 48 4.54 -0.51 6.32
CA MET A 48 3.55 -1.50 6.73
C MET A 48 2.13 -0.98 6.72
N THR A 49 1.18 -1.90 6.78
CA THR A 49 -0.24 -1.53 6.77
C THR A 49 -0.65 -0.92 8.12
N LEU A 50 -1.63 -0.01 8.12
CA LEU A 50 -2.19 0.55 9.36
C LEU A 50 -2.72 -0.53 10.30
N LEU A 51 -3.28 -1.58 9.72
CA LEU A 51 -3.90 -2.68 10.44
C LEU A 51 -2.88 -3.63 11.05
N GLU A 52 -1.77 -3.88 10.35
CA GLU A 52 -0.62 -4.59 10.89
C GLU A 52 0.00 -3.82 12.06
N TYR A 53 0.10 -2.49 11.92
CA TYR A 53 0.49 -1.63 13.02
C TYR A 53 -0.44 -1.83 14.24
N ILE A 54 -1.76 -1.68 14.06
CA ILE A 54 -2.76 -1.89 15.13
C ILE A 54 -2.61 -3.28 15.77
N ARG A 55 -2.48 -4.34 14.96
CA ARG A 55 -2.32 -5.72 15.43
C ARG A 55 -1.06 -5.89 16.29
N ARG A 56 0.10 -5.42 15.81
CA ARG A 56 1.37 -5.49 16.56
C ARG A 56 1.30 -4.71 17.87
N ARG A 57 0.62 -3.56 17.87
CA ARG A 57 0.39 -2.75 19.06
C ARG A 57 -0.52 -3.45 20.07
N ARG A 58 -1.64 -4.03 19.62
CA ARG A 58 -2.54 -4.86 20.43
C ARG A 58 -1.81 -6.03 21.08
N LEU A 59 -1.08 -6.84 20.29
CA LEU A 59 -0.32 -7.99 20.80
C LEU A 59 0.79 -7.58 21.78
N THR A 60 1.48 -6.45 21.53
CA THR A 60 2.47 -5.91 22.46
C THR A 60 1.85 -5.55 23.81
N LYS A 61 0.70 -4.86 23.81
CA LYS A 61 -0.02 -4.52 25.06
C LYS A 61 -0.57 -5.77 25.76
N ALA A 62 -1.11 -6.72 25.00
CA ALA A 62 -1.57 -8.00 25.50
C ALA A 62 -0.45 -8.78 26.21
N GLY A 63 0.75 -8.81 25.61
CA GLY A 63 1.93 -9.43 26.21
C GLY A 63 2.28 -8.80 27.56
N LEU A 64 2.31 -7.46 27.64
CA LEU A 64 2.54 -6.74 28.90
C LEU A 64 1.50 -7.05 29.97
N GLU A 65 0.22 -7.16 29.58
CA GLU A 65 -0.87 -7.46 30.50
C GLU A 65 -0.86 -8.93 30.98
N LEU A 66 -0.34 -9.85 30.18
CA LEU A 66 -0.17 -11.26 30.55
C LEU A 66 1.02 -11.51 31.48
N VAL A 67 1.98 -10.59 31.53
CA VAL A 67 3.04 -10.60 32.55
C VAL A 67 2.44 -10.36 33.95
N ASP A 68 1.35 -9.59 34.06
CA ASP A 68 0.60 -9.50 35.32
C ASP A 68 -0.13 -10.84 35.57
N HIS A 69 0.30 -11.56 36.60
CA HIS A 69 -0.13 -12.93 36.89
C HIS A 69 -1.65 -13.08 37.12
N ARG A 70 -2.39 -11.98 37.29
CA ARG A 70 -3.84 -11.95 37.52
C ARG A 70 -4.69 -12.07 36.24
N SER A 71 -4.11 -11.81 35.07
CA SER A 71 -4.85 -11.80 33.81
C SER A 71 -5.12 -13.23 33.30
N LYS A 72 -6.35 -13.48 32.83
CA LYS A 72 -6.68 -14.70 32.08
C LYS A 72 -6.48 -14.45 30.59
N VAL A 73 -5.96 -15.45 29.88
CA VAL A 73 -5.68 -15.37 28.44
C VAL A 73 -6.94 -15.01 27.64
N ILE A 74 -8.10 -15.56 27.99
CA ILE A 74 -9.36 -15.26 27.32
C ILE A 74 -9.79 -13.80 27.49
N ASP A 75 -9.67 -13.25 28.70
CA ASP A 75 -10.07 -11.87 28.99
C ASP A 75 -9.17 -10.89 28.21
N VAL A 76 -7.86 -11.16 28.18
CA VAL A 76 -6.89 -10.40 27.39
C VAL A 76 -7.19 -10.51 25.90
N ALA A 77 -7.48 -11.71 25.39
CA ALA A 77 -7.82 -11.91 23.98
C ALA A 77 -9.02 -11.04 23.56
N MET A 78 -10.11 -11.11 24.33
CA MET A 78 -11.33 -10.34 24.05
C MET A 78 -11.09 -8.83 24.14
N LYS A 79 -10.34 -8.38 25.17
CA LYS A 79 -9.98 -6.98 25.37
C LYS A 79 -9.18 -6.37 24.22
N TYR A 80 -8.37 -7.16 23.52
CA TYR A 80 -7.61 -6.69 22.36
C TYR A 80 -8.26 -7.09 21.02
N GLY A 81 -9.58 -7.30 21.02
CA GLY A 81 -10.39 -7.42 19.80
C GLY A 81 -10.29 -8.76 19.08
N TYR A 82 -9.89 -9.84 19.77
CA TYR A 82 -9.94 -11.19 19.21
C TYR A 82 -11.24 -11.89 19.60
N SER A 83 -11.92 -12.51 18.64
CA SER A 83 -13.18 -13.22 18.87
C SER A 83 -13.02 -14.58 19.54
N SER A 84 -11.81 -15.14 19.56
CA SER A 84 -11.52 -16.43 20.21
C SER A 84 -10.09 -16.51 20.77
N PRO A 85 -9.87 -17.25 21.86
CA PRO A 85 -8.52 -17.53 22.39
C PRO A 85 -7.59 -18.20 21.37
N ASP A 86 -8.11 -19.05 20.49
CA ASP A 86 -7.30 -19.75 19.48
C ASP A 86 -6.76 -18.79 18.42
N SER A 87 -7.59 -17.84 17.95
CA SER A 87 -7.15 -16.82 17.00
C SER A 87 -6.09 -15.90 17.63
N PHE A 88 -6.30 -15.53 18.89
CA PHE A 88 -5.33 -14.78 19.67
C PHE A 88 -4.02 -15.55 19.86
N ALA A 89 -4.06 -16.81 20.28
CA ALA A 89 -2.88 -17.63 20.51
C ALA A 89 -2.03 -17.79 19.24
N LYS A 90 -2.66 -18.01 18.08
CA LYS A 90 -1.96 -18.06 16.78
C LYS A 90 -1.26 -16.74 16.46
N ALA A 91 -1.96 -15.62 16.57
CA ALA A 91 -1.40 -14.29 16.29
C ALA A 91 -0.29 -13.92 17.29
N PHE A 92 -0.50 -14.23 18.57
CA PHE A 92 0.45 -14.01 19.65
C PHE A 92 1.72 -14.83 19.43
N HIS A 93 1.59 -16.11 19.06
CA HIS A 93 2.72 -16.96 18.72
C HIS A 93 3.46 -16.46 17.48
N GLN A 94 2.75 -16.00 16.44
CA GLN A 94 3.37 -15.43 15.24
C GLN A 94 4.28 -14.22 15.58
N LEU A 95 3.83 -13.34 16.50
CA LEU A 95 4.63 -12.19 16.91
C LEU A 95 5.72 -12.58 17.92
N HIS A 96 5.35 -13.17 19.06
CA HIS A 96 6.22 -13.39 20.21
C HIS A 96 7.03 -14.69 20.14
N GLY A 97 6.61 -15.67 19.33
CA GLY A 97 7.25 -16.99 19.23
C GLY A 97 6.90 -17.98 20.35
N ILE A 98 5.96 -17.61 21.22
CA ILE A 98 5.49 -18.42 22.36
C ILE A 98 3.98 -18.33 22.48
N ASN A 99 3.34 -19.26 23.17
CA ASN A 99 1.91 -19.15 23.46
C ASN A 99 1.63 -18.16 24.61
N PRO A 100 0.44 -17.54 24.64
CA PRO A 100 0.05 -16.63 25.72
C PRO A 100 0.16 -17.20 27.14
N SER A 101 -0.09 -18.51 27.30
CA SER A 101 0.01 -19.18 28.61
C SER A 101 1.43 -19.27 29.14
N GLU A 102 2.43 -19.26 28.25
CA GLU A 102 3.85 -19.43 28.57
C GLU A 102 4.52 -18.10 28.98
N VAL A 103 3.80 -16.98 28.88
CA VAL A 103 4.30 -15.65 29.27
C VAL A 103 4.66 -15.61 30.77
N LYS A 104 3.87 -16.30 31.59
CA LYS A 104 4.05 -16.34 33.05
C LYS A 104 5.32 -17.08 33.48
N ASP A 105 5.95 -17.83 32.57
CA ASP A 105 7.20 -18.56 32.80
C ASP A 105 8.44 -17.66 32.63
N GLY A 106 8.26 -16.34 32.45
CA GLY A 106 9.36 -15.38 32.31
C GLY A 106 10.04 -15.41 30.93
N LYS A 107 9.35 -15.92 29.90
CA LYS A 107 9.87 -15.98 28.54
C LYS A 107 9.94 -14.59 27.90
N SER A 108 10.92 -14.40 27.02
CA SER A 108 11.13 -13.14 26.29
C SER A 108 9.94 -12.80 25.38
N LEU A 109 9.48 -11.56 25.45
CA LEU A 109 8.46 -11.00 24.57
C LEU A 109 9.08 -10.00 23.60
N LYS A 110 8.56 -9.95 22.37
CA LYS A 110 8.85 -8.86 21.44
C LYS A 110 7.96 -7.66 21.75
N ALA A 111 8.55 -6.47 21.75
CA ALA A 111 7.81 -5.21 21.87
C ALA A 111 7.84 -4.47 20.54
N PHE A 112 6.67 -4.01 20.10
CA PHE A 112 6.56 -3.10 18.96
C PHE A 112 6.17 -1.72 19.49
N PRO A 113 7.11 -0.77 19.66
CA PRO A 113 6.83 0.53 20.26
C PRO A 113 5.86 1.36 19.42
N ARG A 114 5.28 2.40 20.04
CA ARG A 114 4.43 3.36 19.33
C ARG A 114 5.23 4.03 18.22
N MET A 115 4.61 4.16 17.05
CA MET A 115 5.20 4.90 15.94
C MET A 115 4.86 6.38 16.08
N THR A 116 5.83 7.20 15.69
CA THR A 116 5.65 8.65 15.52
C THR A 116 6.33 9.02 14.21
N PHE A 117 5.66 9.81 13.39
CA PHE A 117 6.27 10.36 12.19
C PHE A 117 6.94 11.67 12.53
N GLN A 118 8.24 11.78 12.24
CA GLN A 118 8.98 13.02 12.41
C GLN A 118 9.43 13.50 11.04
N LEU A 119 9.37 14.82 10.83
CA LEU A 119 9.96 15.42 9.65
C LEU A 119 11.47 15.40 9.83
N THR A 120 12.16 14.57 9.07
CA THR A 120 13.57 14.80 8.80
C THR A 120 13.62 15.77 7.62
N ILE A 121 14.42 16.83 7.68
CA ILE A 121 14.61 17.68 6.50
C ILE A 121 15.38 16.83 5.48
N GLN A 122 14.65 16.32 4.50
CA GLN A 122 15.13 15.62 3.32
C GLN A 122 14.32 16.18 2.14
N GLY A 123 14.99 16.56 1.06
CA GLY A 123 14.40 17.31 -0.06
C GLY A 123 15.30 18.46 -0.53
N GLY A 124 14.82 19.18 -1.54
CA GLY A 124 15.59 20.11 -2.39
C GLY A 124 15.83 19.57 -3.80
N ASP A 125 15.51 18.29 -4.03
CA ASP A 125 15.52 17.67 -5.35
C ASP A 125 14.22 17.99 -6.09
N GLU A 126 14.33 18.45 -7.32
CA GLU A 126 13.17 18.70 -8.18
C GLU A 126 12.48 17.38 -8.54
N MET A 127 11.15 17.34 -8.45
CA MET A 127 10.33 16.22 -8.94
C MET A 127 9.57 16.68 -10.18
N GLU A 128 9.84 16.06 -11.32
CA GLU A 128 9.06 16.28 -12.53
C GLU A 128 7.73 15.54 -12.40
N TYR A 129 6.64 16.31 -12.44
CA TYR A 129 5.29 15.77 -12.43
C TYR A 129 4.38 16.58 -13.35
N ARG A 130 3.34 15.93 -13.86
CA ARG A 130 2.27 16.58 -14.61
C ARG A 130 0.91 16.10 -14.14
N ILE A 131 -0.10 16.96 -14.32
CA ILE A 131 -1.49 16.64 -14.01
C ILE A 131 -2.25 16.54 -15.33
N GLU A 132 -2.93 15.42 -15.55
CA GLU A 132 -3.69 15.17 -16.77
C GLU A 132 -5.12 14.72 -16.45
N GLN A 133 -6.06 15.11 -17.30
CA GLN A 133 -7.38 14.48 -17.33
C GLN A 133 -7.38 13.46 -18.46
N LYS A 134 -7.86 12.25 -18.18
CA LYS A 134 -7.99 11.19 -19.19
C LYS A 134 -9.45 10.86 -19.45
N GLU A 135 -9.75 10.67 -20.73
CA GLU A 135 -10.98 10.01 -21.19
C GLU A 135 -11.01 8.55 -20.70
N PRO A 136 -12.19 7.90 -20.67
CA PRO A 136 -12.28 6.51 -20.29
C PRO A 136 -11.39 5.61 -21.17
N PHE A 137 -10.71 4.66 -20.56
CA PHE A 137 -9.94 3.64 -21.26
C PHE A 137 -9.97 2.32 -20.47
N SER A 138 -9.47 1.25 -21.07
CA SER A 138 -9.35 -0.06 -20.45
C SER A 138 -7.88 -0.46 -20.34
N ILE A 139 -7.56 -1.20 -19.29
CA ILE A 139 -6.29 -1.91 -19.17
C ILE A 139 -6.56 -3.37 -19.52
N VAL A 140 -5.98 -3.83 -20.63
CA VAL A 140 -6.18 -5.19 -21.15
C VAL A 140 -4.90 -5.98 -21.01
N GLY A 141 -4.96 -7.16 -20.38
CA GLY A 141 -3.80 -8.04 -20.26
C GLY A 141 -4.01 -9.24 -19.37
N ILE A 142 -2.93 -9.73 -18.77
CA ILE A 142 -3.00 -10.82 -17.79
C ILE A 142 -3.21 -10.26 -16.40
N LYS A 143 -3.97 -10.99 -15.58
CA LYS A 143 -4.29 -10.62 -14.20
C LYS A 143 -3.87 -11.71 -13.23
N LYS A 144 -3.34 -11.33 -12.07
CA LYS A 144 -3.16 -12.24 -10.93
C LYS A 144 -3.40 -11.52 -9.61
N ARG A 145 -4.01 -12.19 -8.65
CA ARG A 145 -4.03 -11.76 -7.25
C ARG A 145 -2.67 -12.09 -6.63
N VAL A 146 -1.92 -11.09 -6.17
CA VAL A 146 -0.57 -11.26 -5.61
C VAL A 146 -0.45 -10.65 -4.22
N GLY A 147 0.48 -11.15 -3.40
CA GLY A 147 0.83 -10.53 -2.12
C GLY A 147 1.52 -9.18 -2.29
N ILE A 148 1.29 -8.24 -1.37
CA ILE A 148 1.97 -6.94 -1.33
C ILE A 148 3.38 -7.12 -0.76
N VAL A 149 4.37 -6.62 -1.50
CA VAL A 149 5.77 -6.55 -1.07
C VAL A 149 6.15 -5.08 -1.00
N PHE A 150 6.54 -4.59 0.18
CA PHE A 150 6.85 -3.17 0.42
C PHE A 150 8.29 -2.78 0.07
N GLU A 151 9.21 -3.75 0.07
CA GLU A 151 10.63 -3.54 -0.19
C GLU A 151 11.15 -4.63 -1.12
N GLY A 152 11.90 -4.21 -2.15
CA GLY A 152 12.42 -5.13 -3.18
C GLY A 152 11.38 -5.60 -4.20
N GLU A 153 11.78 -6.59 -5.01
CA GLU A 153 10.95 -7.13 -6.09
C GLU A 153 9.87 -8.09 -5.58
N ASN A 154 8.72 -8.07 -6.25
CA ASN A 154 7.67 -9.05 -6.02
C ASN A 154 7.85 -10.26 -6.95
N SER A 155 8.26 -11.40 -6.37
CA SER A 155 8.53 -12.63 -7.12
C SER A 155 7.33 -13.16 -7.90
N GLU A 156 6.10 -12.90 -7.45
CA GLU A 156 4.89 -13.28 -8.18
C GLU A 156 4.69 -12.43 -9.43
N ILE A 157 4.97 -11.12 -9.35
CA ILE A 157 4.91 -10.20 -10.49
C ILE A 157 6.02 -10.56 -11.49
N THR A 158 7.22 -10.86 -11.01
CA THR A 158 8.32 -11.37 -11.86
C THR A 158 7.93 -12.67 -12.55
N ALA A 159 7.19 -13.56 -11.88
CA ALA A 159 6.67 -14.78 -12.50
C ALA A 159 5.58 -14.49 -13.55
N MET A 160 4.71 -13.50 -13.32
CA MET A 160 3.74 -13.06 -14.32
C MET A 160 4.43 -12.56 -15.60
N TRP A 161 5.47 -11.74 -15.49
CA TRP A 161 6.27 -11.30 -16.64
C TRP A 161 6.86 -12.49 -17.41
N LYS A 162 7.42 -13.48 -16.69
CA LYS A 162 7.98 -14.69 -17.32
C LYS A 162 6.93 -15.57 -18.00
N SER A 163 5.65 -15.45 -17.62
CA SER A 163 4.55 -16.21 -18.24
C SER A 163 4.08 -15.63 -19.58
N LEU A 164 4.48 -14.39 -19.92
CA LEU A 164 4.14 -13.76 -21.19
C LEU A 164 5.02 -14.31 -22.31
N THR A 165 4.39 -15.05 -23.23
CA THR A 165 5.00 -15.51 -24.48
C THR A 165 5.15 -14.35 -25.48
N MET A 166 6.06 -14.47 -26.44
CA MET A 166 6.25 -13.46 -27.50
C MET A 166 4.95 -13.14 -28.26
N ASP A 167 4.14 -14.14 -28.60
CA ASP A 167 2.87 -13.94 -29.32
C ASP A 167 1.88 -13.06 -28.53
N LYS A 168 1.75 -13.30 -27.22
CA LYS A 168 0.94 -12.48 -26.31
C LYS A 168 1.48 -11.06 -26.19
N ILE A 169 2.80 -10.91 -26.11
CA ILE A 169 3.45 -9.58 -26.08
C ILE A 169 3.13 -8.80 -27.36
N GLU A 170 3.18 -9.45 -28.52
CA GLU A 170 2.84 -8.82 -29.81
C GLU A 170 1.34 -8.50 -29.93
N ALA A 171 0.47 -9.40 -29.44
CA ALA A 171 -0.97 -9.15 -29.38
C ALA A 171 -1.28 -7.92 -28.50
N LEU A 172 -0.72 -7.86 -27.30
CA LEU A 172 -0.85 -6.71 -26.40
C LEU A 172 -0.34 -5.42 -27.03
N LYS A 173 0.84 -5.43 -27.66
CA LYS A 173 1.39 -4.25 -28.33
C LYS A 173 0.48 -3.71 -29.43
N ARG A 174 -0.25 -4.58 -30.14
CA ARG A 174 -1.23 -4.16 -31.17
C ARG A 174 -2.47 -3.49 -30.58
N LEU A 175 -2.81 -3.78 -29.33
CA LEU A 175 -3.94 -3.17 -28.63
C LEU A 175 -3.58 -1.80 -28.04
N SER A 176 -2.31 -1.55 -27.72
CA SER A 176 -1.84 -0.28 -27.14
C SER A 176 -2.03 0.88 -28.12
N ASN A 177 -3.06 1.70 -27.87
CA ASN A 177 -3.44 2.82 -28.74
C ASN A 177 -3.73 4.13 -27.99
N THR A 178 -3.50 4.15 -26.68
CA THR A 178 -3.65 5.32 -25.81
C THR A 178 -2.55 5.30 -24.74
N GLU A 179 -2.33 6.44 -24.11
CA GLU A 179 -1.39 6.54 -23.00
C GLU A 179 -1.93 5.88 -21.72
N PRO A 180 -1.03 5.30 -20.89
CA PRO A 180 0.39 5.09 -21.15
C PRO A 180 0.67 4.04 -22.23
N GLU A 181 1.55 4.38 -23.18
CA GLU A 181 1.92 3.51 -24.31
C GLU A 181 2.78 2.32 -23.88
N GLY A 182 2.62 1.21 -24.59
CA GLY A 182 3.38 -0.01 -24.37
C GLY A 182 2.83 -0.86 -23.22
N ILE A 183 3.63 -1.84 -22.78
CA ILE A 183 3.23 -2.74 -21.70
C ILE A 183 3.43 -2.04 -20.36
N ILE A 184 2.35 -2.00 -19.58
CA ILE A 184 2.26 -1.39 -18.27
C ILE A 184 1.95 -2.42 -17.20
N GLN A 185 2.22 -2.03 -15.96
CA GLN A 185 1.79 -2.73 -14.76
C GLN A 185 0.72 -1.89 -14.08
N ALA A 186 -0.41 -2.49 -13.72
CA ALA A 186 -1.45 -1.78 -12.98
C ALA A 186 -1.86 -2.55 -11.73
N SER A 187 -1.93 -1.84 -10.61
CA SER A 187 -2.26 -2.39 -9.30
C SER A 187 -3.59 -1.83 -8.82
N VAL A 188 -4.56 -2.70 -8.52
CA VAL A 188 -5.91 -2.29 -8.09
C VAL A 188 -6.48 -3.27 -7.06
N ASN A 189 -7.66 -2.97 -6.50
CA ASN A 189 -8.40 -3.84 -5.58
C ASN A 189 -7.57 -4.33 -4.39
N PHE A 190 -6.77 -3.43 -3.81
CA PHE A 190 -5.96 -3.71 -2.63
C PHE A 190 -6.86 -4.25 -1.51
N SER A 191 -6.55 -5.45 -1.00
CA SER A 191 -7.36 -6.10 0.03
C SER A 191 -7.36 -5.31 1.33
N GLU A 192 -8.52 -5.25 1.97
CA GLU A 192 -8.62 -4.78 3.35
C GLU A 192 -7.99 -5.78 4.35
N GLU A 193 -7.83 -7.05 3.94
CA GLU A 193 -7.09 -8.14 4.61
C GLU A 193 -5.56 -7.91 4.67
N ARG A 194 -5.15 -6.64 4.67
CA ARG A 194 -3.89 -6.13 5.22
C ARG A 194 -3.61 -6.58 6.67
N MET A 195 -4.56 -7.27 7.31
CA MET A 195 -4.57 -7.75 8.71
C MET A 195 -3.39 -8.64 9.12
N GLU A 196 -2.70 -9.29 8.19
CA GLU A 196 -1.66 -10.28 8.55
C GLU A 196 -0.28 -10.04 7.93
N GLY A 197 -0.05 -8.90 7.26
CA GLY A 197 1.12 -8.74 6.38
C GLY A 197 1.01 -9.58 5.09
N LYS A 198 -0.19 -10.07 4.78
CA LYS A 198 -0.57 -10.81 3.58
C LYS A 198 -1.57 -10.02 2.72
N GLY A 199 -1.48 -8.69 2.76
CA GLY A 199 -2.32 -7.87 1.90
C GLY A 199 -2.14 -8.32 0.46
N THR A 200 -3.23 -8.40 -0.30
CA THR A 200 -3.18 -8.80 -1.70
C THR A 200 -3.68 -7.67 -2.58
N LEU A 201 -3.24 -7.63 -3.82
CA LEU A 201 -3.76 -6.72 -4.83
C LEU A 201 -4.01 -7.49 -6.12
N ASP A 202 -4.90 -6.96 -6.94
CA ASP A 202 -5.03 -7.41 -8.32
C ASP A 202 -3.93 -6.72 -9.14
N GLN A 203 -2.96 -7.52 -9.58
CA GLN A 203 -1.91 -7.08 -10.47
C GLN A 203 -2.31 -7.39 -11.91
N TYR A 204 -2.19 -6.38 -12.76
CA TYR A 204 -2.28 -6.52 -14.21
C TYR A 204 -0.91 -6.30 -14.85
N ILE A 205 -0.62 -7.05 -15.91
CA ILE A 205 0.43 -6.75 -16.89
C ILE A 205 -0.25 -6.72 -18.24
N GLY A 206 -0.30 -5.56 -18.87
CA GLY A 206 -1.16 -5.31 -20.02
C GLY A 206 -0.85 -4.01 -20.72
N VAL A 207 -1.81 -3.48 -21.45
CA VAL A 207 -1.69 -2.20 -22.17
C VAL A 207 -2.92 -1.34 -21.91
N ALA A 208 -2.77 -0.02 -21.97
CA ALA A 208 -3.89 0.89 -22.03
C ALA A 208 -4.49 0.88 -23.45
N THR A 209 -5.81 0.71 -23.56
CA THR A 209 -6.51 0.64 -24.84
C THR A 209 -7.95 1.16 -24.77
N THR A 210 -8.49 1.60 -25.90
CA THR A 210 -9.93 1.86 -26.10
C THR A 210 -10.59 0.81 -27.01
N GLN A 211 -9.85 -0.21 -27.43
CA GLN A 211 -10.34 -1.31 -28.26
C GLN A 211 -11.01 -2.39 -27.40
N ALA A 212 -11.85 -3.22 -28.03
CA ALA A 212 -12.49 -4.34 -27.36
C ALA A 212 -11.45 -5.37 -26.86
N CYS A 213 -11.64 -5.88 -25.65
CA CYS A 213 -10.78 -6.90 -25.06
C CYS A 213 -10.94 -8.26 -25.78
N PRO A 214 -9.85 -8.86 -26.30
CA PRO A 214 -9.89 -10.23 -26.80
C PRO A 214 -10.15 -11.26 -25.67
N ASP A 215 -10.78 -12.39 -26.00
CA ASP A 215 -11.16 -13.45 -25.05
C ASP A 215 -9.99 -14.05 -24.23
N GLU A 216 -8.76 -13.92 -24.73
CA GLU A 216 -7.56 -14.44 -24.07
C GLU A 216 -6.99 -13.54 -22.96
N PHE A 217 -7.52 -12.31 -22.82
CA PHE A 217 -7.11 -11.32 -21.84
C PHE A 217 -8.23 -10.94 -20.87
N ILE A 218 -7.85 -10.29 -19.78
CA ILE A 218 -8.77 -9.72 -18.80
C ILE A 218 -8.75 -8.20 -18.95
N GLU A 219 -9.94 -7.62 -18.92
CA GLU A 219 -10.18 -6.19 -18.98
C GLU A 219 -10.35 -5.59 -17.58
N LEU A 220 -9.73 -4.43 -17.36
CA LEU A 220 -10.00 -3.53 -16.26
C LEU A 220 -10.44 -2.19 -16.83
N GLU A 221 -11.71 -1.86 -16.68
CA GLU A 221 -12.23 -0.54 -17.07
C GLU A 221 -11.69 0.55 -16.14
N VAL A 222 -11.22 1.63 -16.74
CA VAL A 222 -10.79 2.85 -16.06
C VAL A 222 -11.76 3.96 -16.46
N SER A 223 -12.66 4.29 -15.54
CA SER A 223 -13.67 5.33 -15.73
C SER A 223 -13.04 6.66 -16.16
N GLY A 224 -13.66 7.32 -17.14
CA GLY A 224 -13.24 8.65 -17.57
C GLY A 224 -13.54 9.72 -16.53
N GLY A 225 -12.87 10.87 -16.68
CA GLY A 225 -12.99 12.01 -15.77
C GLY A 225 -12.08 11.93 -14.55
N SER A 226 -11.29 10.86 -14.41
CA SER A 226 -10.22 10.80 -13.41
C SER A 226 -9.10 11.77 -13.77
N THR A 227 -8.69 12.57 -12.78
CA THR A 227 -7.46 13.36 -12.86
C THR A 227 -6.31 12.47 -12.43
N TRP A 228 -5.18 12.52 -13.13
CA TRP A 228 -4.00 11.71 -12.90
C TRP A 228 -2.82 12.60 -12.57
N ALA A 229 -2.07 12.22 -11.54
CA ALA A 229 -0.74 12.75 -11.29
C ALA A 229 0.29 11.75 -11.83
N ILE A 230 1.13 12.22 -12.74
CA ILE A 230 2.13 11.40 -13.44
C ILE A 230 3.51 11.90 -13.02
N PHE A 231 4.33 11.01 -12.50
CA PHE A 231 5.67 11.29 -11.98
C PHE A 231 6.70 10.50 -12.75
N GLU A 232 7.82 11.14 -13.07
CA GLU A 232 8.95 10.48 -13.71
C GLU A 232 9.94 9.96 -12.66
N SER A 233 10.46 8.77 -12.91
CA SER A 233 11.50 8.14 -12.09
C SER A 233 12.63 7.65 -12.98
N ARG A 234 13.85 8.10 -12.67
CA ARG A 234 15.05 7.80 -13.45
C ARG A 234 16.19 7.37 -12.54
N GLY A 235 16.59 6.10 -12.62
CA GLY A 235 17.71 5.57 -11.83
C GLY A 235 17.73 4.04 -11.74
N PRO A 236 18.54 3.46 -10.83
CA PRO A 236 18.61 2.02 -10.64
C PRO A 236 17.27 1.41 -10.17
N PHE A 237 16.83 0.35 -10.84
CA PHE A 237 15.64 -0.41 -10.48
C PHE A 237 15.97 -1.54 -9.47
N PRO A 238 15.08 -1.87 -8.50
CA PRO A 238 13.82 -1.20 -8.18
C PRO A 238 13.96 -0.03 -7.18
N GLY A 239 15.17 0.23 -6.66
CA GLY A 239 15.40 1.17 -5.55
C GLY A 239 14.89 2.58 -5.81
N THR A 240 15.30 3.21 -6.93
CA THR A 240 14.86 4.57 -7.26
C THR A 240 13.35 4.67 -7.44
N LEU A 241 12.72 3.65 -8.01
CA LEU A 241 11.27 3.62 -8.16
C LEU A 241 10.57 3.60 -6.80
N GLN A 242 11.05 2.79 -5.85
CA GLN A 242 10.51 2.72 -4.48
C GLN A 242 10.70 4.04 -3.72
N GLU A 243 11.86 4.67 -3.89
CA GLU A 243 12.14 6.00 -3.34
C GLU A 243 11.20 7.05 -3.93
N THR A 244 10.95 7.06 -5.24
CA THR A 244 10.01 7.98 -5.89
C THR A 244 8.60 7.82 -5.32
N TRP A 245 8.11 6.58 -5.16
CA TRP A 245 6.83 6.31 -4.49
C TRP A 245 6.79 6.88 -3.08
N GLY A 246 7.86 6.70 -2.30
CA GLY A 246 8.01 7.29 -0.97
C GLY A 246 7.86 8.81 -1.01
N LYS A 247 8.64 9.49 -1.85
CA LYS A 247 8.64 10.95 -2.02
C LYS A 247 7.28 11.50 -2.45
N ILE A 248 6.55 10.81 -3.33
CA ILE A 248 5.20 11.23 -3.74
C ILE A 248 4.27 11.36 -2.52
N TYR A 249 4.29 10.36 -1.62
CA TYR A 249 3.44 10.35 -0.42
C TYR A 249 3.98 11.17 0.76
N SER A 250 5.31 11.32 0.88
CA SER A 250 5.94 12.07 1.98
C SER A 250 6.11 13.55 1.70
N GLU A 251 6.24 13.96 0.44
CA GLU A 251 6.64 15.33 0.05
C GLU A 251 5.61 15.97 -0.89
N TRP A 252 5.26 15.31 -1.99
CA TRP A 252 4.38 15.91 -3.00
C TRP A 252 2.94 16.04 -2.53
N PHE A 253 2.30 14.93 -2.11
CA PHE A 253 0.93 14.97 -1.60
C PHE A 253 0.73 16.03 -0.49
N PRO A 254 1.57 16.10 0.57
CA PRO A 254 1.45 17.13 1.61
C PRO A 254 1.60 18.58 1.14
N SER A 255 2.39 18.83 0.08
CA SER A 255 2.60 20.16 -0.48
C SER A 255 1.62 20.50 -1.61
N SER A 256 0.90 19.50 -2.11
CA SER A 256 -0.11 19.62 -3.16
C SER A 256 -1.51 19.95 -2.60
N ASN A 257 -2.43 20.31 -3.50
CA ASN A 257 -3.87 20.40 -3.21
C ASN A 257 -4.63 19.16 -3.70
N TYR A 258 -3.97 17.99 -3.71
CA TYR A 258 -4.52 16.74 -4.21
C TYR A 258 -4.49 15.65 -3.15
N GLU A 259 -5.41 14.71 -3.27
CA GLU A 259 -5.43 13.43 -2.56
C GLU A 259 -5.45 12.29 -3.57
N ALA A 260 -4.92 11.14 -3.20
CA ALA A 260 -5.08 9.92 -3.96
C ALA A 260 -6.57 9.56 -4.07
N ALA A 261 -7.04 9.26 -5.28
CA ALA A 261 -8.38 8.78 -5.57
C ALA A 261 -8.38 7.25 -5.74
N GLU A 262 -9.56 6.65 -5.66
CA GLU A 262 -9.73 5.23 -5.97
C GLU A 262 -9.52 5.00 -7.47
N GLY A 263 -8.84 3.90 -7.80
CA GLY A 263 -8.48 3.55 -9.17
C GLY A 263 -7.15 2.79 -9.23
N PRO A 264 -6.74 2.33 -10.42
CA PRO A 264 -5.49 1.62 -10.59
C PRO A 264 -4.30 2.57 -10.46
N GLU A 265 -3.25 2.13 -9.76
CA GLU A 265 -1.92 2.74 -9.85
C GLU A 265 -1.17 2.10 -11.01
N ILE A 266 -0.68 2.91 -11.95
CA ILE A 266 -0.01 2.41 -13.15
C ILE A 266 1.49 2.70 -13.09
N LEU A 267 2.29 1.70 -13.42
CA LEU A 267 3.71 1.81 -13.66
C LEU A 267 4.00 1.51 -15.13
N SER A 268 4.52 2.49 -15.84
CA SER A 268 5.00 2.36 -17.22
C SER A 268 6.51 2.40 -17.23
N ILE A 269 7.18 1.27 -17.48
CA ILE A 269 8.64 1.24 -17.64
C ILE A 269 8.99 1.50 -19.11
N LYS A 270 9.74 2.57 -19.38
CA LYS A 270 10.14 2.97 -20.74
C LYS A 270 11.43 2.28 -21.19
N SER A 271 12.33 1.96 -20.25
CA SER A 271 13.57 1.24 -20.56
C SER A 271 13.35 -0.26 -20.78
N ARG A 272 14.09 -0.84 -21.73
CA ARG A 272 14.05 -2.29 -22.02
C ARG A 272 14.93 -3.13 -21.09
N ASP A 273 16.01 -2.54 -20.59
CA ASP A 273 16.99 -3.20 -19.72
C ASP A 273 16.87 -2.64 -18.30
N LEU A 274 16.35 -3.48 -17.39
CA LEU A 274 16.18 -3.13 -15.98
C LEU A 274 17.49 -3.14 -15.18
N SER A 275 18.57 -3.71 -15.74
CA SER A 275 19.91 -3.67 -15.13
C SER A 275 20.66 -2.36 -15.41
N SER A 276 20.10 -1.50 -16.27
CA SER A 276 20.61 -0.16 -16.53
C SER A 276 20.72 0.64 -15.23
N PRO A 277 21.80 1.42 -15.03
CA PRO A 277 21.88 2.36 -13.91
C PRO A 277 20.88 3.52 -14.05
N SER A 278 20.22 3.64 -15.20
CA SER A 278 19.25 4.69 -15.51
C SER A 278 18.04 4.07 -16.20
N VAL A 279 17.19 3.41 -15.42
CA VAL A 279 15.88 2.94 -15.86
C VAL A 279 14.90 4.11 -15.79
N GLU A 280 14.24 4.40 -16.89
CA GLU A 280 13.22 5.43 -17.03
C GLU A 280 11.83 4.79 -16.88
N SER A 281 11.02 5.37 -16.00
CA SER A 281 9.65 4.90 -15.73
C SER A 281 8.74 6.04 -15.32
N GLU A 282 7.43 5.85 -15.54
CA GLU A 282 6.39 6.76 -15.09
C GLU A 282 5.49 6.07 -14.08
N ILE A 283 5.21 6.79 -12.99
CA ILE A 283 4.22 6.42 -11.97
C ILE A 283 2.96 7.26 -12.21
N TRP A 284 1.83 6.61 -12.38
CA TRP A 284 0.54 7.25 -12.60
C TRP A 284 -0.38 6.95 -11.42
N ILE A 285 -0.85 7.99 -10.77
CA ILE A 285 -1.73 7.90 -9.60
C ILE A 285 -3.02 8.65 -9.89
N PRO A 286 -4.19 8.02 -9.76
CA PRO A 286 -5.45 8.75 -9.83
C PRO A 286 -5.54 9.68 -8.61
N VAL A 287 -5.86 10.95 -8.85
CA VAL A 287 -5.94 11.99 -7.84
C VAL A 287 -7.24 12.77 -7.94
N LYS A 288 -7.65 13.36 -6.82
CA LYS A 288 -8.77 14.30 -6.74
C LYS A 288 -8.30 15.58 -6.07
N LYS A 289 -8.81 16.72 -6.51
CA LYS A 289 -8.47 18.01 -5.89
C LYS A 289 -9.21 18.14 -4.56
N VAL A 290 -8.48 18.47 -3.49
CA VAL A 290 -9.06 18.78 -2.19
C VAL A 290 -9.46 20.25 -2.21
N THR A 291 -10.75 20.53 -2.12
CA THR A 291 -11.24 21.89 -1.87
C THR A 291 -11.12 22.14 -0.37
N GLY A 292 -10.26 23.10 -0.01
CA GLY A 292 -10.09 23.53 1.38
C GLY A 292 -11.26 24.35 1.90
#